data_AF-A0A7C5GXS5-F1
#
_entry.id   AF-A0A7C5GXS5-F1
#
_cell.length_a   1.000
_cell.length_b   1.000
_cell.length_c   1.000
_cell.angle_alpha   90.00
_cell.angle_beta   90.00
_cell.angle_gamma   90.00
#
_symmetry.space_group_name_H-M   'P 1'
#
loop_
_entity.id
_entity.type
_entity.pdbx_description
1 polymer ?
#
loop_
_entity_poly.entity_id
_entity_poly.type
_entity_poly.pdbx_seq_one_letter_code
_entity_poly.pdbx_strand_id
1 'polypeptide(L)' 'MDRPYVHVNCASTLDGKISAPDGSRLRISSRGDMVRVHTLRQELGAVLVG' A
#
# COMPACT_ATOMS: atom_id res chain seq x y z
N MET A 1 -21.65 -14.21 7.58
CA MET A 1 -20.26 -13.70 7.45
C MET A 1 -20.45 -12.24 7.12
N ASP A 2 -20.48 -11.38 8.13
CA ASP A 2 -21.08 -10.04 7.98
C ASP A 2 -20.01 -8.94 7.92
N ARG A 3 -18.74 -9.35 7.75
CA ARG A 3 -17.59 -8.45 7.67
C ARG A 3 -16.87 -8.64 6.33
N PRO A 4 -16.46 -7.56 5.66
CA PRO A 4 -15.71 -7.66 4.41
C PRO A 4 -14.36 -8.34 4.65
N TYR A 5 -13.85 -9.02 3.62
CA TYR A 5 -12.48 -9.49 3.61
C TYR A 5 -11.54 -8.29 3.37
N VAL A 6 -10.44 -8.20 4.11
CA VAL A 6 -9.56 -7.03 4.11
C VAL A 6 -8.16 -7.41 3.64
N HIS A 7 -7.68 -6.74 2.59
CA HIS A 7 -6.28 -6.75 2.18
C HIS A 7 -5.55 -5.56 2.82
N VAL A 8 -4.51 -5.84 3.61
CA VAL A 8 -3.61 -4.80 4.13
C VAL A 8 -2.40 -4.68 3.19
N ASN A 9 -2.26 -3.54 2.52
CA ASN A 9 -1.15 -3.28 1.61
C ASN A 9 -0.16 -2.28 2.23
N CYS A 10 1.13 -2.58 2.12
CA CYS A 10 2.22 -1.70 2.58
C CYS A 10 3.37 -1.72 1.57
N ALA A 11 4.03 -0.58 1.39
CA ALA A 11 5.32 -0.49 0.72
C ALA A 11 6.35 -0.04 1.77
N SER A 12 7.41 -0.83 1.95
CA SER A 12 8.47 -0.56 2.92
C SER A 12 9.85 -0.79 2.32
N THR A 13 10.86 -0.12 2.86
CA THR A 13 12.27 -0.42 2.58
C THR A 13 12.63 -1.83 3.06
N LEU A 14 13.80 -2.33 2.67
CA LEU A 14 14.26 -3.67 3.08
C LEU A 14 14.33 -3.83 4.61
N ASP A 15 14.62 -2.75 5.33
CA ASP A 15 14.65 -2.67 6.79
C ASP A 15 13.32 -2.22 7.43
N GLY A 16 12.23 -2.20 6.67
CA GLY A 16 10.86 -2.01 7.18
C GLY A 16 10.43 -0.57 7.42
N LYS A 17 11.12 0.42 6.85
CA LYS A 17 10.74 1.85 6.96
C LYS A 17 9.71 2.23 5.88
N ILE A 18 8.76 3.08 6.24
CA ILE A 18 7.70 3.58 5.33
C ILE A 18 7.80 5.10 5.07
N SER A 19 8.63 5.80 5.84
CA SER A 19 8.91 7.23 5.75
C SER A 19 10.35 7.51 6.15
N ALA A 20 10.85 8.69 5.80
CA ALA A 20 12.11 9.19 6.30
C ALA A 20 11.98 9.63 7.78
N PRO A 21 13.11 9.78 8.52
CA PRO A 21 13.08 10.18 9.94
C PRO A 21 12.43 11.54 10.20
N ASP A 22 12.45 12.45 9.22
CA ASP A 22 11.81 13.76 9.27
C ASP A 22 10.31 13.72 8.89
N GLY A 23 9.75 12.53 8.65
CA GLY A 23 8.38 12.34 8.22
C GLY A 23 8.16 12.54 6.72
N SER A 24 9.19 12.88 5.95
CA SER A 24 9.07 13.03 4.51
C SER A 24 8.82 11.68 3.82
N ARG A 25 8.14 11.75 2.68
CA ARG A 25 7.76 10.57 1.91
C ARG A 25 8.96 9.99 1.18
N LEU A 26 9.18 8.69 1.37
CA LEU A 26 10.14 7.92 0.57
C LEU A 26 9.46 7.37 -0.70
N ARG A 27 10.20 7.37 -1.82
CA ARG A 27 9.76 6.68 -3.05
C ARG A 27 10.28 5.23 -3.04
N ILE A 28 9.55 4.38 -2.32
CA ILE A 28 9.93 2.97 -2.08
C ILE A 28 9.53 2.08 -3.26
N SER A 29 8.28 2.18 -3.72
CA SER A 29 7.73 1.33 -4.76
C SER A 29 8.30 1.61 -6.15
N SER A 30 8.51 0.54 -6.92
CA SER A 30 8.81 0.62 -8.35
C SER A 30 7.54 0.87 -9.17
N ARG A 31 7.70 1.15 -10.48
CA ARG A 31 6.55 1.25 -11.40
C ARG A 31 5.72 -0.03 -11.44
N GLY A 32 6.36 -1.20 -11.42
CA GLY A 32 5.67 -2.49 -11.44
C GLY A 32 4.83 -2.71 -10.18
N ASP A 33 5.36 -2.34 -9.02
CA ASP A 33 4.61 -2.41 -7.76
C ASP A 33 3.40 -1.46 -7.75
N MET A 34 3.56 -0.26 -8.33
CA MET A 34 2.44 0.67 -8.51
C MET A 34 1.35 0.10 -9.41
N VAL A 35 1.71 -0.54 -10.53
CA VAL A 35 0.73 -1.21 -11.40
C VAL A 35 -0.01 -2.31 -10.64
N ARG A 36 0.72 -3.15 -9.88
CA ARG A 36 0.14 -4.22 -9.06
C ARG A 36 -0.88 -3.69 -8.05
N VAL A 37 -0.56 -2.64 -7.29
CA VAL A 37 -1.50 -2.08 -6.30
C VAL A 37 -2.70 -1.42 -6.97
N HIS A 38 -2.53 -0.82 -8.16
CA HIS A 38 -3.65 -0.26 -8.91
C HIS A 38 -4.59 -1.35 -9.44
N THR A 39 -4.07 -2.46 -9.96
CA THR A 39 -4.89 -3.62 -10.34
C THR A 39 -5.64 -4.17 -9.13
N LEU A 40 -4.97 -4.39 -7.99
CA LEU A 40 -5.64 -4.85 -6.76
C LEU A 40 -6.78 -3.91 -6.33
N ARG A 41 -6.57 -2.59 -6.40
CA ARG A 41 -7.61 -1.61 -6.05
C ARG A 41 -8.81 -1.63 -7.01
N GLN A 42 -8.62 -2.03 -8.26
CA GLN A 42 -9.72 -2.18 -9.23
C GLN A 42 -10.61 -3.40 -8.93
N GLU A 43 -10.06 -4.42 -8.28
CA GLU A 43 -10.77 -5.65 -7.92
C GLU A 43 -11.57 -5.53 -6.61
N LEU A 44 -11.31 -4.49 -5.80
CA LEU A 44 -11.89 -4.31 -4.48
C LEU A 44 -12.99 -3.24 -4.48
N GLY A 45 -13.97 -3.40 -3.60
CA GLY A 45 -15.09 -2.46 -3.47
C GLY A 45 -14.75 -1.14 -2.77
N ALA A 46 -13.63 -1.07 -2.04
CA ALA A 46 -13.22 0.14 -1.33
C ALA A 46 -11.72 0.19 -1.07
N VAL A 47 -11.18 1.41 -0.95
CA VAL A 47 -9.84 1.68 -0.44
C VAL A 47 -9.97 2.48 0.86
N LEU A 48 -9.40 1.95 1.93
CA LEU A 48 -9.37 2.62 3.23
C LEU A 48 -7.99 3.24 3.47
N VAL A 49 -7.99 4.49 3.91
CA VAL A 49 -6.82 5.25 4.39
C VAL A 49 -7.21 6.01 5.66
N GLY A 50 -6.23 6.35 6.50
CA GLY A 50 -6.40 7.21 7.67
C GLY A 50 -5.89 8.61 7.44
#